data_AF-A0A1I6G9Y8-F1
#
_entry.id   AF-A0A1I6G9Y8-F1
#
_cell.length_a   1.000
_cell.length_b   1.000
_cell.length_c   1.000
_cell.angle_alpha   90.00
_cell.angle_beta   90.00
_cell.angle_gamma   90.00
#
_symmetry.space_group_name_H-M   'P 1'
#
loop_
_entity.id
_entity.type
_entity.pdbx_description
1 polymer ?
#
loop_
_entity_poly.entity_id
_entity_poly.type
_entity_poly.pdbx_seq_one_letter_code
_entity_poly.pdbx_strand_id
1 'polypeptide(L)' 'MVTEAAFVVVFALLALGAPLVLYALIEDETNDPETMDRATAERTAQEEGRRRRR' A
#
# COMPACT_ATOMS: atom_id res chain seq x y z
N MET A 1 33.71 -1.05 -17.47
CA MET A 1 33.58 -2.02 -16.35
C MET A 1 33.08 -1.40 -15.04
N VAL A 2 33.66 -0.30 -14.53
CA VAL A 2 33.23 0.30 -13.24
C VAL A 2 31.82 0.87 -13.29
N THR A 3 31.46 1.55 -14.38
CA THR A 3 30.14 2.17 -14.56
C THR A 3 29.03 1.12 -14.62
N GLU A 4 29.25 0.03 -15.34
CA GLU A 4 28.32 -1.09 -15.50
C GLU A 4 28.09 -1.79 -14.14
N ALA A 5 29.15 -2.00 -13.36
CA ALA A 5 29.05 -2.52 -12.01
C ALA A 5 28.23 -1.59 -11.10
N ALA A 6 28.45 -0.27 -11.18
CA ALA A 6 27.67 0.71 -10.42
C ALA A 6 26.17 0.66 -10.79
N PHE A 7 25.84 0.56 -12.08
CA PHE A 7 24.46 0.41 -12.53
C PHE A 7 23.81 -0.86 -12.00
N VAL A 8 24.52 -2.00 -12.05
CA VAL A 8 24.01 -3.27 -11.51
C VAL A 8 23.75 -3.18 -10.01
N VAL A 9 24.65 -2.54 -9.26
CA VAL A 9 24.48 -2.35 -7.82
C VAL A 9 23.26 -1.47 -7.52
N VAL A 10 23.11 -0.33 -8.20
CA VAL A 10 21.95 0.54 -8.02
C VAL A 10 20.66 -0.19 -8.39
N PHE A 11 20.66 -0.93 -9.49
CA PHE A 11 19.49 -1.72 -9.90
C PHE A 11 19.14 -2.80 -8.87
N ALA A 12 20.13 -3.53 -8.35
CA ALA A 12 19.91 -4.54 -7.31
C ALA A 12 19.36 -3.91 -6.01
N LEU A 13 19.89 -2.74 -5.61
CA LEU A 13 19.40 -2.00 -4.46
C LEU A 13 17.95 -1.54 -4.65
N LEU A 14 17.58 -1.07 -5.84
CA LEU A 14 16.19 -0.71 -6.13
C LEU A 14 15.28 -1.94 -6.20
N ALA A 15 15.72 -3.01 -6.85
CA ALA A 15 14.93 -4.23 -7.03
C ALA A 15 14.62 -4.93 -5.70
N LEU A 16 15.54 -4.88 -4.72
CA LEU A 16 15.35 -5.47 -3.40
C LEU A 16 14.83 -4.45 -2.38
N GLY A 17 15.36 -3.23 -2.40
CA GLY A 17 15.02 -2.17 -1.46
C GLY A 17 13.62 -1.61 -1.69
N ALA A 18 13.19 -1.41 -2.94
CA ALA A 18 11.86 -0.85 -3.19
C ALA A 18 10.73 -1.75 -2.68
N PRO A 19 10.71 -3.08 -2.90
CA PRO A 19 9.71 -3.95 -2.29
C PRO A 19 9.71 -3.91 -0.76
N LEU A 20 10.87 -3.83 -0.11
CA LEU A 20 10.96 -3.74 1.35
C LEU A 20 10.40 -2.42 1.88
N VAL A 21 10.70 -1.30 1.20
CA VAL A 21 10.13 0.00 1.53
C VAL A 21 8.62 -0.01 1.35
N LEU A 22 8.12 -0.53 0.22
CA LEU A 22 6.68 -0.65 -0.03
C LEU A 22 6.00 -1.54 1.02
N TYR A 23 6.63 -2.67 1.37
CA TYR A 23 6.12 -3.55 2.42
C TYR A 23 6.01 -2.81 3.76
N ALA A 24 7.06 -2.09 4.18
CA ALA A 24 7.03 -1.32 5.42
C ALA A 24 5.94 -0.24 5.42
N LEU A 25 5.71 0.44 4.29
CA LEU A 25 4.65 1.44 4.17
C LEU A 25 3.25 0.80 4.25
N ILE A 26 3.03 -0.33 3.57
CA ILE A 26 1.76 -1.06 3.64
C ILE A 26 1.50 -1.56 5.06
N GLU A 27 2.53 -2.09 5.70
CA GLU A 27 2.48 -2.61 7.06
C GLU A 27 2.17 -1.49 8.07
N ASP A 28 2.75 -0.30 7.91
CA ASP A 28 2.44 0.88 8.74
C ASP A 28 0.97 1.32 8.57
N GLU A 29 0.48 1.39 7.33
CA GLU A 29 -0.92 1.72 7.02
C GLU A 29 -1.91 0.66 7.54
N THR A 30 -1.51 -0.62 7.54
CA THR A 30 -2.42 -1.74 7.83
C THR A 30 -2.31 -2.25 9.27
N ASN A 31 -1.36 -1.75 10.08
CA ASN A 31 -1.13 -2.30 11.43
C ASN A 31 -2.21 -1.94 12.46
N ASP A 32 -2.92 -0.84 12.26
CA ASP A 32 -4.00 -0.41 13.16
C ASP A 32 -5.31 -0.23 12.38
N PRO A 33 -5.92 -1.34 11.90
CA PRO A 33 -7.14 -1.25 11.16
C PRO A 33 -8.27 -0.80 12.09
N GLU A 34 -8.99 0.25 11.68
CA GLU A 34 -10.22 0.68 12.36
C GLU A 34 -11.18 -0.51 12.46
N THR A 35 -11.48 -0.92 13.70
CA THR A 35 -12.34 -2.07 13.94
C THR A 35 -13.80 -1.65 13.79
N MET A 36 -14.31 -1.67 12.56
CA MET A 36 -15.70 -1.33 12.29
C MET A 36 -16.61 -2.55 12.43
N ASP A 37 -17.70 -2.40 13.19
CA ASP A 37 -18.75 -3.43 13.24
C ASP A 37 -19.41 -3.62 11.87
N ARG A 38 -19.77 -4.86 11.55
CA ARG A 38 -20.36 -5.22 10.26
C ARG A 38 -21.58 -4.39 9.92
N ALA A 39 -22.47 -4.12 10.89
CA ALA A 39 -23.68 -3.36 10.63
C ALA A 39 -23.39 -1.89 10.29
N THR A 40 -22.32 -1.33 10.86
CA THR A 40 -21.83 0.00 10.51
C THR A 40 -21.22 0.00 9.11
N ALA A 41 -20.42 -1.02 8.77
CA ALA A 41 -19.80 -1.17 7.46
C ALA A 41 -20.84 -1.22 6.32
N GLU A 42 -21.87 -2.05 6.48
CA GLU A 42 -22.93 -2.20 5.49
C GLU A 42 -23.74 -0.90 5.31
N ARG A 43 -23.97 -0.17 6.40
CA ARG A 43 -24.68 1.13 6.37
C ARG A 43 -23.87 2.19 5.62
N THR A 44 -22.59 2.34 5.95
CA THR A 44 -21.68 3.28 5.26
C THR A 44 -21.61 2.98 3.77
N ALA A 45 -21.45 1.71 3.39
CA ALA A 45 -21.41 1.30 1.98
C ALA A 45 -22.71 1.63 1.22
N GLN A 46 -23.86 1.43 1.86
CA GLN A 46 -25.16 1.79 1.26
C GLN A 46 -25.32 3.30 1.08
N GLU A 47 -24.89 4.10 2.06
CA GLU A 47 -24.96 5.56 2.01
C GLU A 47 -24.05 6.13 0.91
N GLU A 48 -22.81 5.66 0.81
CA GLU A 48 -21.89 6.04 -0.27
C GLU A 48 -22.41 5.63 -1.65
N GLY A 49 -22.94 4.41 -1.77
CA GLY A 49 -23.55 3.92 -3.01
C GLY A 49 -24.75 4.76 -3.46
N ARG A 50 -25.53 5.29 -2.52
CA ARG A 50 -26.63 6.23 -2.81
C ARG A 50 -26.12 7.62 -3.24
N ARG A 51 -25.04 8.12 -2.60
CA ARG A 51 -24.41 9.40 -2.97
C ARG A 51 -23.83 9.37 -4.37
N ARG A 52 -23.14 8.30 -4.76
CA ARG A 52 -22.54 8.15 -6.11
C ARG A 52 -23.55 8.01 -7.25
N ARG A 53 -24.80 7.64 -6.95
CA ARG A 53 -25.87 7.48 -7.96
C ARG A 53 -26.66 8.76 -8.22
N ARG A 54 -26.46 9.82 -7.44
CA ARG A 54 -27.01 11.16 -7.67
C ARG A 54 -26.02 12.00 -8.46
#